data_AF-A0A3L8PA21-F1
#
_entry.id   AF-A0A3L8PA21-F1
#
_cell.length_a   1.000
_cell.length_b   1.000
_cell.length_c   1.000
_cell.angle_alpha   90.00
_cell.angle_beta   90.00
_cell.angle_gamma   90.00
#
_symmetry.space_group_name_H-M   'P 1'
#
loop_
_entity.id
_entity.type
_entity.pdbx_description
1 polymer ?
#
loop_
_entity_poly.entity_id
_entity_poly.type
_entity_poly.pdbx_seq_one_letter_code
_entity_poly.pdbx_strand_id
1 'polypeptide(L)'
;DQVIGLSVASMVLTAALFAVAWAHRTHRIEWFARMGDALRRRTGEPGWAAFASLFIAGALVVALLGFMWDVSLHAGRGRDEGPLANPAHYLILIGLFALFIAGMVGVVYERDGRRPSRAAVRITR
;
A
#
# COMPACT_ATOMS: atom_id res chain seq x y z
N ASP A 1 -7.57 20.94 -14.01
CA ASP A 1 -6.27 20.40 -14.50
C ASP A 1 -5.61 19.46 -13.48
N GLN A 2 -5.49 19.85 -12.20
CA GLN A 2 -4.87 19.04 -11.13
C GLN A 2 -5.44 17.61 -11.04
N VAL A 3 -6.78 17.48 -11.08
CA VAL A 3 -7.46 16.18 -11.01
C VAL A 3 -7.07 15.29 -12.19
N ILE A 4 -7.03 15.84 -13.41
CA ILE A 4 -6.64 15.09 -14.61
C ILE A 4 -5.19 14.62 -14.48
N GLY A 5 -4.28 15.51 -14.06
CA GLY A 5 -2.89 15.16 -13.81
C GLY A 5 -2.74 14.04 -12.79
N LEU A 6 -3.47 14.12 -11.67
CA LEU A 6 -3.46 13.10 -10.62
C LEU A 6 -4.04 11.77 -11.09
N SER A 7 -5.11 11.79 -11.89
CA SER A 7 -5.70 10.59 -12.48
C SER A 7 -4.73 9.90 -13.44
N VAL A 8 -4.06 10.66 -14.31
CA VAL A 8 -3.04 10.11 -15.23
C VAL A 8 -1.87 9.52 -14.45
N ALA A 9 -1.34 10.24 -13.45
CA ALA A 9 -0.26 9.75 -12.60
C ALA A 9 -0.66 8.47 -11.85
N SER A 10 -1.87 8.43 -11.30
CA SER A 10 -2.41 7.26 -10.60
C SER A 10 -2.58 6.07 -11.53
N MET A 11 -3.01 6.30 -12.77
CA MET A 11 -3.14 5.25 -13.79
C MET A 11 -1.77 4.66 -14.16
N VAL A 12 -0.76 5.50 -14.38
CA VAL A 12 0.61 5.05 -14.66
C VAL A 12 1.17 4.25 -13.49
N LEU A 13 1.01 4.74 -12.26
CA LEU A 13 1.50 4.06 -11.07
C LEU A 13 0.78 2.72 -10.84
N THR A 14 -0.54 2.68 -11.07
CA THR A 14 -1.34 1.45 -11.00
C THR A 14 -0.87 0.44 -12.05
N ALA A 15 -0.62 0.88 -13.29
CA ALA A 15 -0.11 0.00 -14.34
C ALA A 15 1.27 -0.57 -14.01
N ALA A 16 2.16 0.25 -13.43
CA ALA A 16 3.48 -0.21 -12.97
C ALA A 16 3.36 -1.26 -11.85
N LEU A 17 2.51 -1.01 -10.85
CA LEU A 17 2.26 -1.96 -9.75
C LEU A 17 1.62 -3.26 -10.27
N PHE A 18 0.70 -3.16 -11.23
CA PHE A 18 0.11 -4.32 -11.88
C PHE A 18 1.17 -5.14 -12.63
N ALA A 19 2.10 -4.49 -13.34
CA ALA A 19 3.21 -5.17 -14.01
C ALA A 19 4.13 -5.89 -13.00
N VAL A 20 4.41 -5.28 -11.85
CA VAL A 20 5.16 -5.92 -10.75
C VAL A 20 4.40 -7.13 -10.20
N ALA A 21 3.09 -6.99 -9.94
CA ALA A 21 2.24 -8.08 -9.47
C ALA A 21 2.21 -9.25 -10.47
N TRP A 22 2.03 -8.95 -11.75
CA TRP A 22 2.06 -9.94 -12.83
C TRP A 22 3.43 -10.64 -12.93
N ALA A 23 4.53 -9.88 -12.90
CA ALA A 23 5.88 -10.43 -12.93
C ALA A 23 6.16 -11.35 -11.72
N HIS A 24 5.71 -10.96 -10.52
CA HIS A 24 5.83 -11.78 -9.31
C HIS A 24 5.04 -13.08 -9.42
N ARG A 25 3.78 -12.98 -9.84
CA ARG A 25 2.84 -14.11 -9.98
C ARG A 25 3.24 -15.08 -11.10
N THR A 26 3.97 -14.61 -12.10
CA THR A 26 4.52 -15.42 -13.21
C THR A 26 5.98 -15.84 -12.99
N HIS A 27 6.51 -15.70 -11.77
CA HIS A 27 7.87 -16.09 -11.40
C HIS A 27 8.99 -15.40 -12.20
N ARG A 28 8.72 -14.23 -12.79
CA ARG A 28 9.72 -13.44 -13.51
C ARG A 28 10.61 -12.62 -12.58
N ILE A 29 10.17 -12.39 -11.34
CA ILE A 29 10.95 -11.72 -10.30
C ILE A 29 10.92 -12.53 -8.99
N GLU A 30 12.05 -12.48 -8.28
CA GLU A 30 12.25 -13.21 -7.02
C GLU A 30 12.49 -12.29 -5.82
N TRP A 31 12.82 -11.01 -6.07
CA TRP A 31 13.15 -10.06 -5.01
C TRP A 31 11.99 -9.86 -4.02
N PHE A 32 10.74 -9.90 -4.49
CA PHE A 32 9.58 -9.68 -3.64
C PHE A 32 9.38 -10.82 -2.64
N ALA A 33 9.52 -12.07 -3.10
CA ALA A 33 9.52 -13.25 -2.23
C ALA A 33 10.71 -13.22 -1.23
N ARG A 34 11.91 -12.88 -1.70
CA ARG A 34 13.11 -12.80 -0.83
C ARG A 34 12.96 -11.77 0.28
N MET A 35 12.32 -10.63 0.01
CA MET A 35 12.06 -9.63 1.03
C MET A 35 11.09 -10.15 2.10
N GLY A 36 10.04 -10.88 1.71
CA GLY A 36 9.10 -11.41 2.70
C GLY A 36 9.67 -12.59 3.49
N ASP A 37 10.59 -13.37 2.91
CA ASP A 37 11.41 -14.32 3.67
C ASP A 37 12.30 -13.63 4.70
N ALA A 38 12.89 -12.48 4.34
CA ALA A 38 13.68 -11.68 5.28
C ALA A 38 12.83 -11.12 6.42
N LEU A 39 11.60 -10.65 6.13
CA LEU A 39 10.65 -10.22 7.14
C LEU A 39 10.23 -11.39 8.03
N ARG A 40 9.89 -12.54 7.46
CA ARG A 40 9.53 -13.75 8.22
C ARG A 40 10.63 -14.16 9.19
N ARG A 41 11.91 -14.07 8.80
CA ARG A 41 13.04 -14.36 9.70
C ARG A 41 13.11 -13.41 10.90
N ARG A 42 12.60 -12.17 10.77
CA ARG A 42 12.60 -11.16 11.84
C ARG A 42 11.32 -11.19 12.68
N THR A 43 10.17 -11.44 12.07
CA THR A 43 8.86 -11.33 12.73
C THR A 43 8.26 -12.69 13.13
N GLY A 44 8.72 -13.79 12.54
CA GLY A 44 8.09 -15.12 12.66
C GLY A 44 6.82 -15.29 11.83
N GLU A 45 6.30 -14.20 11.25
CA GLU A 45 5.05 -14.18 10.50
C GLU A 45 5.23 -14.50 9.01
N PRO A 46 4.20 -15.05 8.33
CA PRO A 46 4.22 -15.19 6.87
C PRO A 46 4.52 -13.86 6.17
N GLY A 47 5.28 -13.91 5.07
CA GLY A 47 5.71 -12.71 4.35
C GLY A 47 4.56 -11.78 3.95
N TRP A 48 3.42 -12.33 3.50
CA TRP A 48 2.23 -11.55 3.13
C TRP A 48 1.67 -10.75 4.31
N ALA A 49 1.64 -11.34 5.50
CA ALA A 49 1.11 -10.72 6.72
C ALA A 49 2.09 -9.67 7.25
N ALA A 50 3.38 -10.01 7.31
CA ALA A 50 4.43 -9.10 7.76
C ALA A 50 4.51 -7.84 6.88
N PHE A 51 4.46 -8.01 5.55
CA PHE A 51 4.43 -6.90 4.62
C PHE A 51 3.18 -6.05 4.75
N ALA A 52 2.00 -6.67 4.75
CA ALA A 52 0.74 -5.95 4.87
C ALA A 52 0.71 -5.12 6.15
N SER A 53 1.09 -5.70 7.29
CA SER A 53 1.14 -5.00 8.58
C SER A 53 2.10 -3.81 8.57
N LEU A 54 3.31 -3.97 8.02
CA LEU A 54 4.28 -2.89 7.92
C LEU A 54 3.78 -1.74 7.05
N PHE A 55 3.22 -2.06 5.88
CA PHE A 55 2.67 -1.07 4.96
C PHE A 55 1.45 -0.38 5.56
N ILE A 56 0.52 -1.11 6.18
CA ILE A 56 -0.65 -0.54 6.85
C ILE A 56 -0.21 0.42 7.95
N ALA A 57 0.68 -0.01 8.85
CA ALA A 57 1.13 0.83 9.95
C ALA A 57 1.81 2.11 9.45
N GLY A 58 2.74 1.99 8.50
CA GLY A 58 3.41 3.15 7.91
C GLY A 58 2.44 4.08 7.17
N ALA A 59 1.54 3.52 6.37
CA ALA A 59 0.53 4.25 5.63
C ALA A 59 -0.40 5.04 6.56
N LEU A 60 -0.87 4.43 7.64
CA LEU A 60 -1.74 5.07 8.62
C LEU A 60 -1.01 6.19 9.39
N VAL A 61 0.26 6.00 9.74
CA VAL A 61 1.06 7.07 10.38
C VAL A 61 1.22 8.26 9.43
N VAL A 62 1.59 8.03 8.17
CA VAL A 62 1.75 9.09 7.16
C VAL A 62 0.42 9.81 6.91
N ALA A 63 -0.67 9.06 6.73
CA ALA A 63 -2.00 9.64 6.53
C ALA A 63 -2.47 10.43 7.75
N LEU A 64 -2.23 9.93 8.96
CA LEU A 64 -2.59 10.61 10.20
C LEU A 64 -1.83 11.92 10.37
N LEU A 65 -0.53 11.94 10.09
CA LEU A 65 0.28 13.17 10.13
C LEU A 65 -0.26 14.21 9.14
N GLY A 66 -0.59 13.78 7.91
CA GLY A 66 -1.25 14.64 6.92
C GLY A 66 -2.59 15.16 7.42
N PHE A 67 -3.45 14.28 7.95
CA PHE A 67 -4.76 14.64 8.46
C PHE A 67 -4.71 15.66 9.61
N MET A 68 -3.85 15.41 10.61
CA MET A 68 -3.71 16.33 11.75
C MET A 68 -3.18 17.70 11.32
N TRP A 69 -2.26 17.72 10.35
CA TRP A 69 -1.78 18.96 9.77
C TRP A 69 -2.91 19.68 9.00
N ASP A 70 -3.66 18.97 8.16
CA ASP A 70 -4.78 19.53 7.41
C ASP A 70 -5.83 20.19 8.31
N VAL A 71 -6.27 19.49 9.35
CA VAL A 71 -7.21 20.01 10.35
C VAL A 71 -6.68 21.30 10.99
N SER A 72 -5.39 21.34 11.34
CA SER A 72 -4.79 22.53 11.93
C SER A 72 -4.75 23.73 10.97
N LEU A 73 -4.54 23.47 9.67
CA LEU A 73 -4.53 24.50 8.64
C LEU A 73 -5.94 25.05 8.40
N HIS A 74 -6.95 24.19 8.31
CA HIS A 74 -8.33 24.64 8.13
C HIS A 74 -8.85 25.41 9.34
N ALA A 75 -8.45 25.01 10.55
CA ALA A 75 -8.78 25.75 11.76
C ALA A 75 -8.20 27.18 11.76
N GLY A 76 -6.99 27.37 11.22
CA GLY A 76 -6.30 28.67 11.24
C GLY A 76 -6.51 29.54 10.00
N ARG A 77 -6.67 28.94 8.82
CA ARG A 77 -6.65 29.64 7.51
C ARG A 77 -7.94 29.48 6.70
N GLY A 78 -8.87 28.64 7.14
CA GLY A 78 -10.10 28.36 6.39
C GLY A 78 -9.91 27.29 5.31
N ARG A 79 -10.85 27.24 4.37
CA ARG A 79 -10.97 26.16 3.37
C ARG A 79 -10.02 26.34 2.19
N ASP A 80 -9.52 25.22 1.66
CA ASP A 80 -8.66 25.19 0.48
C ASP A 80 -9.42 25.40 -0.84
N GLU A 81 -8.74 25.96 -1.84
CA GLU A 81 -9.28 26.22 -3.18
C GLU A 81 -9.23 24.98 -4.11
N GLY A 82 -8.56 23.91 -3.70
CA GLY A 82 -8.41 22.71 -4.54
C GLY A 82 -7.75 21.51 -3.85
N PRO A 83 -7.77 20.33 -4.50
CA PRO A 83 -7.35 19.06 -3.90
C PRO A 83 -5.85 18.97 -3.62
N LEU A 84 -5.02 19.76 -4.31
CA LEU A 84 -3.56 19.78 -4.12
C LEU A 84 -3.03 21.13 -3.61
N ALA A 85 -3.93 22.01 -3.16
CA ALA A 85 -3.59 23.35 -2.68
C ALA A 85 -2.85 23.35 -1.33
N ASN A 86 -2.94 22.23 -0.59
CA ASN A 86 -2.42 22.11 0.76
C ASN A 86 -1.33 21.02 0.84
N PRO A 87 -0.13 21.34 1.34
CA PRO A 87 0.95 20.36 1.53
C PRO A 87 0.55 19.13 2.34
N ALA A 88 -0.38 19.28 3.29
CA ALA A 88 -0.91 18.19 4.10
C ALA A 88 -1.65 17.13 3.26
N HIS A 89 -2.33 17.55 2.19
CA HIS A 89 -3.06 16.64 1.29
C HIS A 89 -2.13 15.62 0.64
N TYR A 90 -0.88 15.97 0.35
CA TYR A 90 0.07 15.04 -0.26
C TYR A 90 0.42 13.89 0.68
N LEU A 91 0.56 14.16 1.99
CA LEU A 91 0.76 13.11 2.99
C LEU A 91 -0.46 12.21 3.11
N ILE A 92 -1.67 12.79 3.11
CA ILE A 92 -2.93 12.03 3.13
C ILE A 92 -3.01 11.12 1.89
N LEU A 93 -2.79 11.66 0.69
CA LEU A 93 -2.86 10.92 -0.56
C LEU A 93 -1.82 9.79 -0.62
N ILE A 94 -0.57 10.06 -0.23
CA ILE A 94 0.49 9.04 -0.18
C ILE A 94 0.12 7.94 0.82
N GLY A 95 -0.34 8.31 2.03
CA GLY A 95 -0.74 7.36 3.05
C GLY A 95 -1.91 6.47 2.60
N LEU A 96 -2.97 7.07 2.05
CA LEU A 96 -4.13 6.30 1.56
C LEU A 96 -3.78 5.41 0.37
N PHE A 97 -2.94 5.88 -0.56
CA PHE A 97 -2.47 5.06 -1.67
C PHE A 97 -1.60 3.90 -1.21
N ALA A 98 -0.69 4.13 -0.25
CA ALA A 98 0.10 3.07 0.37
C ALA A 98 -0.76 2.05 1.12
N LEU A 99 -1.86 2.50 1.75
CA LEU A 99 -2.82 1.61 2.40
C LEU A 99 -3.51 0.69 1.38
N PHE A 100 -3.90 1.22 0.22
CA PHE A 100 -4.40 0.42 -0.89
C PHE A 100 -3.38 -0.62 -1.37
N ILE A 101 -2.12 -0.21 -1.56
CA ILE A 101 -1.03 -1.13 -1.92
C ILE A 101 -0.89 -2.24 -0.87
N ALA A 102 -0.99 -1.92 0.42
CA ALA A 102 -0.89 -2.90 1.50
C ALA A 102 -1.94 -4.01 1.38
N GLY A 103 -3.19 -3.64 1.06
CA GLY A 103 -4.26 -4.58 0.77
C GLY A 103 -3.94 -5.47 -0.43
N MET A 104 -3.42 -4.88 -1.51
CA MET A 104 -3.03 -5.63 -2.71
C MET A 104 -1.85 -6.57 -2.46
N VAL A 105 -0.88 -6.20 -1.62
CA VAL A 105 0.21 -7.10 -1.22
C VAL A 105 -0.34 -8.36 -0.53
N GLY A 106 -1.33 -8.22 0.35
CA GLY A 106 -1.99 -9.36 0.99
C GLY A 106 -2.63 -10.34 -0.02
N VAL A 107 -3.12 -9.83 -1.15
CA VAL A 107 -3.71 -10.65 -2.22
C VAL A 107 -2.66 -11.25 -3.16
N VAL A 108 -1.64 -10.48 -3.54
CA VAL A 108 -0.69 -10.82 -4.61
C VAL A 108 0.50 -11.62 -4.12
N TYR A 109 0.92 -11.46 -2.86
CA TYR A 109 2.19 -11.97 -2.37
C TYR A 109 2.31 -13.49 -2.46
N GLU A 110 1.29 -14.24 -2.02
CA GLU A 110 1.35 -15.69 -2.09
C GLU A 110 1.17 -16.16 -3.54
N ARG A 111 2.07 -17.04 -3.98
CA ARG A 111 2.03 -17.70 -5.28
C ARG A 111 2.07 -19.22 -5.12
N ASP A 112 1.62 -19.94 -6.15
CA ASP A 112 1.62 -21.41 -6.20
C ASP A 112 0.60 -22.15 -5.31
N GLY A 113 -0.36 -21.45 -4.70
CA GLY A 113 -1.46 -22.09 -3.97
C GLY A 113 -1.02 -22.93 -2.76
N ARG A 114 0.17 -22.67 -2.23
CA ARG A 114 0.68 -23.33 -1.03
C ARG A 114 -0.11 -22.88 0.20
N ARG A 115 -0.07 -23.68 1.26
CA ARG A 115 -0.73 -23.35 2.54
C ARG A 115 -0.19 -22.00 3.05
N PRO A 116 -1.00 -20.92 3.08
CA PRO A 116 -0.47 -19.57 3.34
C PRO A 116 0.07 -19.33 4.75
N SER A 117 -0.40 -20.11 5.73
CA SER A 117 0.06 -20.07 7.13
C SER A 117 -0.39 -21.31 7.90
N ARG A 118 0.11 -21.47 9.12
CA ARG A 118 -0.35 -22.54 10.04
C ARG A 118 -1.85 -22.44 10.37
N ALA A 119 -2.41 -21.23 10.33
CA ALA A 119 -3.83 -20.97 10.60
C ALA A 119 -4.75 -21.10 9.36
N ALA A 120 -4.21 -21.41 8.18
CA ALA A 120 -5.01 -21.48 6.96
C ALA A 120 -6.04 -22.62 6.99
N VAL A 121 -7.27 -22.30 6.58
CA VAL A 121 -8.41 -23.23 6.44
C VAL A 121 -8.68 -23.49 4.96
N ARG A 122 -8.91 -24.75 4.59
CA ARG A 122 -9.30 -25.13 3.22
C ARG A 122 -10.80 -24.87 3.05
N ILE A 123 -11.17 -23.96 2.15
CA ILE A 123 -12.58 -23.61 1.90
C ILE A 123 -13.26 -24.63 0.96
N THR A 124 -12.49 -25.35 0.15
CA THR A 124 -12.98 -26.41 -0.75
C THR A 124 -12.43 -27.78 -0.35
N ARG A 125 -13.13 -28.86 -0.73
CA ARG A 125 -12.70 -30.24 -0.48
C ARG A 125 -11.40 -30.56 -1.23
#